data_AF-A0A2E3J4D2-F1
#
_entry.id   AF-A0A2E3J4D2-F1
#
_cell.length_a   1.000
_cell.length_b   1.000
_cell.length_c   1.000
_cell.angle_alpha   90.00
_cell.angle_beta   90.00
_cell.angle_gamma   90.00
#
_symmetry.space_group_name_H-M   'P 1'
#
loop_
_entity.id
_entity.type
_entity.pdbx_description
1 polymer ?
#
loop_
_entity_poly.entity_id
_entity_poly.type
_entity_poly.pdbx_seq_one_letter_code
_entity_poly.pdbx_strand_id
1 'polypeptide(L)'
;MGLAEGGSIKQQIYPDSYGVETWDEDNKGILDVHMVNSEIYAQITGETAPATPIEAETYTKYGLPWFDLYDETKGDLDTSNVISGLKSVGELDIEKGKADPAVEKPILVHKNQVKKLGIFSKN
;
A
#
# COMPACT_ATOMS: atom_id res chain seq x y z
N MET A 1 -6.08 -4.86 -8.34
CA MET A 1 -4.61 -4.95 -8.47
C MET A 1 -4.10 -5.75 -7.28
N GLY A 2 -3.22 -6.73 -7.49
CA GLY A 2 -2.57 -7.46 -6.41
C GLY A 2 -1.09 -7.06 -6.35
N LEU A 3 -0.66 -6.51 -5.22
CA LEU A 3 0.76 -6.27 -4.94
C LEU A 3 1.27 -7.48 -4.16
N ALA A 4 2.41 -8.04 -4.57
CA ALA A 4 3.07 -9.06 -3.76
C ALA A 4 3.54 -8.44 -2.44
N GLU A 5 3.54 -9.22 -1.37
CA GLU A 5 3.96 -8.80 -0.03
C GLU A 5 5.46 -8.47 -0.04
N GLY A 6 5.82 -7.20 -0.30
CA GLY A 6 7.17 -6.69 -0.09
C GLY A 6 7.55 -6.70 1.39
N GLY A 7 6.59 -6.31 2.24
CA GLY A 7 6.61 -6.46 3.69
C GLY A 7 5.24 -6.89 4.21
N SER A 8 4.94 -6.65 5.50
CA SER A 8 3.61 -6.95 6.06
C SER A 8 2.54 -6.03 5.45
N ILE A 9 1.85 -6.51 4.42
CA ILE A 9 0.72 -5.81 3.80
C ILE A 9 -0.57 -6.30 4.47
N LYS A 10 -1.38 -5.35 4.96
CA LYS A 10 -2.78 -5.62 5.31
C LYS A 10 -3.64 -5.12 4.16
N GLN A 11 -4.35 -6.04 3.51
CA GLN A 11 -5.34 -5.72 2.49
C GLN A 11 -6.71 -6.16 2.99
N GLN A 12 -7.74 -5.38 2.71
CA GLN A 12 -9.14 -5.69 3.01
C GLN A 12 -9.96 -5.55 1.73
N ILE A 13 -10.90 -6.46 1.50
CA ILE A 13 -11.80 -6.46 0.36
C ILE A 13 -13.22 -6.27 0.89
N TYR A 14 -13.87 -5.19 0.48
CA TYR A 14 -15.21 -4.87 0.93
C TYR A 14 -16.26 -5.40 -0.05
N PRO A 15 -17.36 -5.98 0.43
CA PRO A 15 -18.51 -6.21 -0.42
C PRO A 15 -19.03 -4.86 -0.92
N ASP A 16 -19.40 -4.82 -2.19
CA ASP A 16 -20.09 -3.66 -2.74
C ASP A 16 -21.48 -3.56 -2.08
N SER A 17 -21.81 -2.38 -1.54
CA SER A 17 -23.12 -2.11 -0.95
C SER A 17 -24.23 -2.02 -2.01
N TYR A 18 -23.83 -1.84 -3.27
CA TYR A 18 -24.72 -1.74 -4.42
C TYR A 18 -24.78 -3.08 -5.17
N GLY A 19 -25.96 -3.42 -5.71
CA GLY A 19 -26.10 -4.57 -6.59
C GLY A 19 -25.45 -4.31 -7.96
N VAL A 20 -25.07 -5.37 -8.68
CA VAL A 20 -24.44 -5.29 -10.00
C VAL A 20 -25.21 -4.38 -10.98
N GLU A 21 -26.54 -4.41 -10.90
CA GLU A 21 -27.48 -3.60 -11.69
C GLU A 21 -27.30 -2.08 -11.52
N THR A 22 -26.55 -1.64 -10.51
CA THR A 22 -26.26 -0.23 -10.24
C THR A 22 -25.22 0.32 -11.21
N TRP A 23 -24.34 -0.54 -11.72
CA TRP A 23 -23.22 -0.15 -12.56
C TRP A 23 -23.55 -0.35 -14.03
N ASP A 24 -23.27 0.66 -14.85
CA ASP A 24 -23.44 0.59 -16.30
C ASP A 24 -22.28 -0.23 -16.92
N GLU A 25 -22.57 -1.47 -17.29
CA GLU A 25 -21.59 -2.37 -17.91
C GLU A 25 -21.26 -2.01 -19.37
N ASP A 26 -22.15 -1.26 -20.04
CA ASP A 26 -21.99 -0.84 -21.44
C ASP A 26 -21.07 0.39 -21.55
N ASN A 27 -21.12 1.30 -20.57
CA ASN A 27 -20.29 2.52 -20.53
C ASN A 27 -19.10 2.39 -19.57
N LYS A 28 -18.04 1.71 -20.01
CA LYS A 28 -16.80 1.54 -19.24
C LYS A 28 -15.65 2.42 -19.74
N GLY A 29 -14.83 2.90 -18.81
CA GLY A 29 -13.52 3.50 -19.06
C GLY A 29 -12.40 2.58 -18.60
N ILE A 30 -11.24 2.63 -19.28
CA ILE A 30 -10.03 1.91 -18.86
C ILE A 30 -9.01 2.95 -18.42
N LEU A 31 -8.40 2.72 -17.25
CA LEU A 31 -7.27 3.50 -16.75
C LEU A 31 -6.09 2.57 -16.55
N ASP A 32 -4.99 2.87 -17.24
CA ASP A 32 -3.72 2.17 -17.06
C ASP A 32 -2.87 2.91 -16.03
N VAL A 33 -2.63 2.26 -14.88
CA VAL A 33 -1.81 2.80 -13.79
C VAL A 33 -0.48 2.05 -13.76
N HIS A 34 0.62 2.77 -13.97
CA HIS A 34 1.97 2.24 -13.85
C HIS A 34 2.61 2.72 -12.54
N MET A 35 2.99 1.78 -11.68
CA MET A 35 3.85 2.06 -10.53
C MET A 35 5.30 1.77 -10.93
N VAL A 36 6.16 2.77 -10.81
CA VAL A 36 7.57 2.68 -11.20
C VAL A 36 8.46 3.27 -10.11
N ASN A 37 9.71 2.80 -10.02
CA ASN A 37 10.70 3.41 -9.14
C ASN A 37 11.22 4.74 -9.73
N SER A 38 12.03 5.47 -8.97
CA SER A 38 12.57 6.77 -9.37
C SER A 38 13.45 6.73 -10.62
N GLU A 39 14.19 5.64 -10.84
CA GLU A 39 15.02 5.44 -12.03
C GLU A 39 14.15 5.33 -13.29
N ILE A 40 13.16 4.43 -13.27
CA ILE A 40 12.24 4.24 -14.39
C ILE A 40 11.36 5.48 -14.59
N TYR A 41 10.95 6.17 -13.52
CA TYR A 41 10.26 7.47 -13.63
C TYR A 41 11.06 8.43 -14.50
N ALA A 42 12.36 8.62 -14.21
CA ALA A 42 13.20 9.52 -14.97
C ALA A 42 13.40 9.09 -16.42
N GLN A 43 13.43 7.78 -16.70
CA GLN A 43 13.48 7.25 -18.07
C GLN A 43 12.18 7.53 -18.85
N ILE A 44 11.02 7.44 -18.19
CA ILE A 44 9.71 7.67 -18.82
C ILE A 44 9.44 9.16 -19.04
N THR A 45 9.69 9.99 -18.03
CA THR A 45 9.31 11.41 -18.03
C THR A 45 10.41 12.33 -18.55
N GLY A 46 11.67 11.90 -18.50
CA GLY A 46 12.85 12.75 -18.75
C GLY A 46 13.17 13.71 -17.60
N GLU A 47 12.39 13.66 -16.52
CA GLU A 47 12.56 14.52 -15.34
C GLU A 47 13.17 13.74 -14.17
N THR A 48 13.98 14.42 -13.36
CA THR A 48 14.43 13.80 -12.11
C THR A 48 13.26 13.63 -11.15
N ALA A 49 13.12 12.45 -10.55
CA ALA A 49 12.13 12.22 -9.50
C ALA A 49 12.27 13.31 -8.41
N PRO A 50 11.14 13.90 -7.94
CA PRO A 50 11.19 14.89 -6.88
C PRO A 50 11.95 14.37 -5.67
N ALA A 51 12.76 15.23 -5.05
CA ALA A 51 13.45 14.86 -3.83
C ALA A 51 12.43 14.45 -2.75
N THR A 52 12.73 13.38 -2.03
CA THR A 52 11.88 12.95 -0.92
C THR A 52 11.86 14.07 0.13
N PRO A 53 10.69 14.64 0.47
CA PRO A 53 10.63 15.81 1.35
C PRO A 53 11.08 15.48 2.79
N ILE A 54 10.93 14.23 3.22
CA ILE A 54 11.36 13.73 4.52
C ILE A 54 11.48 12.20 4.50
N GLU A 55 12.53 11.67 5.11
CA GLU A 55 12.67 10.22 5.31
C GLU A 55 11.68 9.72 6.36
N ALA A 56 11.17 8.50 6.21
CA ALA A 56 10.22 7.91 7.16
C ALA A 56 10.79 7.76 8.60
N GLU A 57 12.10 7.53 8.72
CA GLU A 57 12.80 7.50 10.00
C GLU A 57 12.79 8.88 10.68
N THR A 58 13.07 9.92 9.89
CA THR A 58 13.03 11.31 10.32
C THR A 58 11.60 11.71 10.71
N TYR A 59 10.59 11.31 9.92
CA TYR A 59 9.18 11.53 10.21
C TYR A 59 8.77 10.94 11.58
N THR A 60 9.18 9.69 11.83
CA THR A 60 8.92 8.98 13.09
C THR A 60 9.67 9.61 14.27
N LYS A 61 10.94 9.99 14.08
CA LYS A 61 11.76 10.66 15.09
C LYS A 61 11.16 11.99 15.55
N TYR A 62 10.56 12.75 14.63
CA TYR A 62 9.90 14.02 14.93
C TYR A 62 8.52 13.87 15.59
N GLY A 63 8.03 12.64 15.82
CA GLY A 63 6.73 12.45 16.45
C GLY A 63 5.54 12.77 15.55
N LEU A 64 5.76 12.83 14.23
CA LEU A 64 4.71 13.15 13.28
C LEU A 64 3.70 11.99 13.17
N PRO A 65 2.42 12.30 12.88
CA PRO A 65 1.37 11.30 12.92
C PRO A 65 1.46 10.34 11.72
N TRP A 66 1.56 9.05 12.01
CA TRP A 66 1.25 8.00 11.04
C TRP A 66 -0.27 7.83 10.97
N PHE A 67 -0.78 7.40 9.82
CA PHE A 67 -2.21 7.28 9.62
C PHE A 67 -2.60 5.85 9.32
N ASP A 68 -3.63 5.38 10.02
CA ASP A 68 -4.30 4.12 9.76
C ASP A 68 -5.72 4.36 9.22
N LEU A 69 -6.20 3.45 8.37
CA LEU A 69 -7.46 3.57 7.66
C LEU A 69 -8.67 3.33 8.60
N TYR A 70 -9.81 4.01 8.36
CA TYR A 70 -11.07 3.75 9.09
C TYR A 70 -11.95 2.81 8.31
N ASP A 71 -11.69 1.55 8.50
CA ASP A 71 -12.48 0.51 7.88
C ASP A 71 -12.80 -0.64 8.84
N GLU A 72 -12.55 -0.43 10.13
CA GLU A 72 -12.88 -1.34 11.22
C GLU A 72 -14.38 -1.72 11.22
N THR A 73 -15.25 -0.85 10.70
CA THR A 73 -16.69 -1.07 10.61
C THR A 73 -17.13 -1.64 9.27
N LYS A 74 -16.25 -1.70 8.26
CA LYS A 74 -16.56 -2.27 6.96
C LYS A 74 -16.27 -3.77 7.02
N GLY A 75 -17.26 -4.59 6.66
CA GLY A 75 -17.07 -6.04 6.64
C GLY A 75 -16.01 -6.42 5.61
N ASP A 76 -14.95 -7.09 6.02
CA ASP A 76 -13.97 -7.69 5.13
C ASP A 76 -14.53 -9.02 4.59
N LEU A 77 -14.28 -9.33 3.33
CA LEU A 77 -14.58 -10.66 2.80
C LEU A 77 -13.63 -11.68 3.43
N ASP A 78 -14.16 -12.85 3.78
CA ASP A 78 -13.34 -13.92 4.35
C ASP A 78 -12.16 -14.26 3.43
N THR A 79 -10.99 -14.42 4.04
CA THR A 79 -9.78 -14.77 3.31
C THR A 79 -9.91 -16.16 2.71
N SER A 80 -9.62 -16.27 1.41
CA SER A 80 -9.59 -17.55 0.72
C SER A 80 -8.30 -18.32 1.04
N ASN A 81 -8.42 -19.59 1.40
CA ASN A 81 -7.29 -20.49 1.61
C ASN A 81 -6.48 -20.76 0.31
N VAL A 82 -6.97 -20.33 -0.86
CA VAL A 82 -6.29 -20.53 -2.15
C VAL A 82 -4.93 -19.82 -2.21
N ILE A 83 -4.79 -18.70 -1.50
CA ILE A 83 -3.57 -17.86 -1.56
C ILE A 83 -2.72 -17.95 -0.28
N SER A 84 -3.07 -18.81 0.67
CA SER A 84 -2.37 -18.92 1.96
C SER A 84 -0.92 -19.43 1.86
N GLY A 85 -0.53 -19.97 0.70
CA GLY A 85 0.83 -20.47 0.44
C GLY A 85 1.70 -19.52 -0.39
N LEU A 86 1.24 -18.31 -0.67
CA LEU A 86 2.06 -17.32 -1.38
C LEU A 86 3.23 -16.89 -0.50
N LYS A 87 4.43 -16.93 -1.07
CA LYS A 87 5.64 -16.39 -0.43
C LYS A 87 5.70 -14.89 -0.65
N SER A 88 6.11 -14.15 0.37
CA SER A 88 6.47 -12.74 0.28
C SER A 88 7.67 -12.53 -0.65
N VAL A 89 7.83 -11.31 -1.15
CA VAL A 89 8.99 -10.93 -1.97
C VAL A 89 10.28 -11.09 -1.17
N GLY A 90 10.27 -10.74 0.12
CA GLY A 90 11.41 -10.95 1.01
C GLY A 90 11.81 -12.43 1.14
N GLU A 91 10.84 -13.35 1.30
CA GLU A 91 11.11 -14.80 1.33
C GLU A 91 11.66 -15.29 -0.01
N LEU A 92 11.14 -14.78 -1.14
CA LEU A 92 11.64 -15.11 -2.47
C LEU A 92 13.05 -14.58 -2.71
N ASP A 93 13.40 -13.42 -2.17
CA ASP A 93 14.74 -12.83 -2.29
C ASP A 93 15.77 -13.57 -1.44
N ILE A 94 15.37 -14.05 -0.24
CA ILE A 94 16.18 -14.98 0.57
C ILE A 94 16.43 -16.28 -0.21
N GLU A 95 15.39 -16.88 -0.77
CA GLU A 95 15.49 -18.13 -1.54
C GLU A 95 16.38 -17.97 -2.79
N LYS A 96 16.33 -16.80 -3.44
CA LYS A 96 17.14 -16.50 -4.64
C LYS A 96 18.54 -15.99 -4.34
N GLY A 97 18.93 -15.88 -3.06
CA GLY A 97 20.24 -15.34 -2.65
C GLY A 97 20.44 -13.87 -3.01
N LYS A 98 19.34 -13.13 -3.18
CA LYS A 98 19.30 -11.69 -3.48
C LYS A 98 19.03 -10.83 -2.25
N ALA A 99 18.83 -11.44 -1.09
CA ALA A 99 18.57 -10.72 0.15
C ALA A 99 19.72 -9.76 0.48
N ASP A 100 19.46 -8.46 0.28
CA ASP A 100 20.31 -7.40 0.82
C ASP A 100 19.75 -6.99 2.19
N PRO A 101 20.43 -7.33 3.31
CA PRO A 101 19.99 -6.97 4.65
C PRO A 101 19.99 -5.45 4.92
N ALA A 102 20.51 -4.62 4.00
CA ALA A 102 20.50 -3.17 4.11
C ALA A 102 19.24 -2.51 3.54
N VAL A 103 18.42 -3.19 2.73
CA VAL A 103 17.35 -2.55 1.94
C VAL A 103 16.03 -2.43 2.70
N GLU A 104 15.73 -3.29 3.68
CA GLU A 104 14.43 -3.22 4.39
C GLU A 104 14.57 -3.42 5.90
N LYS A 105 14.87 -2.34 6.62
CA LYS A 105 14.66 -2.32 8.07
C LYS A 105 13.27 -1.75 8.33
N PRO A 106 12.35 -2.52 8.92
CA PRO A 106 11.04 -1.98 9.30
C PRO A 106 11.24 -0.85 10.31
N ILE A 107 10.61 0.30 10.03
CA ILE A 107 10.63 1.44 10.95
C ILE A 107 9.64 1.14 12.07
N LEU A 108 10.13 1.14 13.30
CA LEU A 108 9.29 0.98 14.47
C LEU A 108 8.51 2.27 14.73
N VAL A 109 7.24 2.26 14.33
CA VAL A 109 6.30 3.34 14.63
C VAL A 109 5.70 3.12 16.01
N HIS A 110 5.75 4.13 16.89
CA HIS A 110 5.13 4.03 18.19
C HIS A 110 3.60 4.13 18.06
N LYS A 111 2.85 3.30 18.80
CA LYS A 111 1.38 3.27 18.73
C LYS A 111 0.71 4.64 19.00
N ASN A 112 1.32 5.48 19.82
CA ASN A 112 0.83 6.83 20.11
C ASN A 112 1.01 7.82 18.94
N GLN A 113 1.85 7.49 17.96
CA GLN A 113 2.03 8.26 16.73
C GLN A 113 1.03 7.85 15.65
N VAL A 114 0.41 6.67 15.76
CA VAL A 114 -0.61 6.22 14.81
C VAL A 114 -1.93 6.89 15.15
N LYS A 115 -2.32 7.84 14.31
CA LYS A 115 -3.64 8.46 14.34
C LYS A 115 -4.54 7.76 13.35
N LYS A 116 -5.81 7.70 13.71
CA LYS A 116 -6.84 7.46 12.72
C LYS A 116 -7.09 8.84 12.03
N LEU A 117 -6.99 8.93 10.70
CA LEU A 117 -7.60 9.97 9.79
C LEU A 117 -9.10 10.37 10.06
N GLY A 118 -9.41 11.24 11.03
CA GLY A 118 -10.80 11.61 11.36
C GLY A 118 -11.66 12.03 10.17
N ILE A 119 -12.99 11.92 10.28
CA ILE A 119 -13.93 12.48 9.29
C ILE A 119 -13.57 13.96 9.10
N PHE A 120 -12.98 14.29 7.96
CA PHE A 120 -12.80 15.68 7.55
C PHE A 120 -14.20 16.23 7.30
N SER A 121 -14.75 16.93 8.30
CA SER A 121 -15.93 17.76 8.08
C SER A 121 -15.60 18.72 6.96
N LYS A 122 -16.28 18.57 5.82
CA LYS A 122 -16.32 19.63 4.81
C LYS A 122 -16.90 20.87 5.51
N ASN A 123 -16.09 21.91 5.66
CA ASN A 123 -16.61 23.26 5.90
C ASN A 123 -17.30 23.77 4.63
#